data_AF-A0A536S0V3-F1
#
_entry.id   AF-A0A536S0V3-F1
#
_cell.length_a   1.000
_cell.length_b   1.000
_cell.length_c   1.000
_cell.angle_alpha   90.00
_cell.angle_beta   90.00
_cell.angle_gamma   90.00
#
_symmetry.space_group_name_H-M   'P 1'
#
loop_
_entity.id
_entity.type
_entity.pdbx_description
1 polymer ?
#
loop_
_entity_poly.entity_id
_entity_poly.type
_entity_poly.pdbx_seq_one_letter_code
_entity_poly.pdbx_strand_id
1 'polypeptide(L)' 'DGVRADVLAHDLDVLARIKSEPSVQLLPAFDPYVMGHKSRDHLFERVHTRKVSRIAGWISAVVLADAK' A
#
# COMPACT_ATOMS: atom_id res chain seq x y z
N ASP A 1 8.88 -12.40 3.29
CA ASP A 1 9.97 -11.70 4.01
C ASP A 1 9.40 -10.90 5.15
N GLY A 2 9.52 -11.38 6.38
CA GLY A 2 8.97 -10.70 7.54
C GLY A 2 9.79 -9.46 7.91
N VAL A 3 9.12 -8.33 8.10
CA VAL A 3 9.73 -7.11 8.63
C VAL A 3 9.14 -6.87 10.03
N ARG A 4 9.98 -6.45 10.98
CA ARG A 4 9.47 -6.03 12.30
C ARG A 4 8.63 -4.76 12.14
N ALA A 5 7.43 -4.78 12.70
CA ALA A 5 6.49 -3.66 12.73
C ALA A 5 5.82 -3.59 14.10
N ASP A 6 5.38 -2.39 14.46
CA ASP A 6 4.62 -2.14 15.68
C ASP A 6 3.13 -1.99 15.33
N VAL A 7 2.26 -2.43 16.23
CA VAL A 7 0.81 -2.33 16.09
C VAL A 7 0.19 -2.00 17.44
N LEU A 8 -0.99 -1.36 17.43
CA LEU A 8 -1.75 -1.15 18.64
C LEU A 8 -2.17 -2.51 19.23
N ALA A 9 -1.96 -2.69 20.53
CA ALA A 9 -2.18 -3.97 21.19
C ALA A 9 -3.62 -4.49 21.05
N HIS A 10 -4.61 -3.59 21.00
CA HIS A 10 -6.02 -3.96 20.84
C HIS A 10 -6.39 -4.41 19.41
N ASP A 11 -5.59 -4.06 18.41
CA ASP A 11 -5.83 -4.45 17.00
C ASP A 11 -5.21 -5.81 16.65
N LEU A 12 -4.33 -6.34 17.50
CA LEU A 12 -3.56 -7.57 17.22
C LEU A 12 -4.47 -8.77 16.93
N ASP A 13 -5.47 -9.00 17.77
CA ASP A 13 -6.39 -10.13 17.62
C ASP A 13 -7.26 -10.02 16.36
N VAL A 14 -7.62 -8.79 15.98
CA VAL A 14 -8.42 -8.52 14.77
C VAL A 14 -7.57 -8.81 13.54
N LEU A 15 -6.35 -8.26 13.48
CA LEU A 15 -5.43 -8.46 12.36
C LEU A 15 -5.04 -9.93 12.16
N ALA A 16 -4.88 -10.69 13.25
CA ALA A 16 -4.56 -12.11 13.17
C ALA A 16 -5.69 -12.97 12.56
N ARG A 17 -6.92 -12.46 12.54
CA ARG A 17 -8.11 -13.18 12.02
C ARG A 17 -8.51 -12.74 10.62
N ILE A 18 -8.04 -11.58 10.15
CA ILE A 18 -8.36 -11.08 8.82
C ILE A 18 -7.73 -12.00 7.77
N LYS A 19 -8.55 -12.41 6.81
CA LYS A 19 -8.09 -13.07 5.59
C LYS A 19 -8.11 -12.06 4.46
N SER A 20 -7.05 -12.07 3.65
CA SER A 20 -7.03 -11.29 2.42
C SER A 20 -7.93 -11.99 1.40
N GLU A 21 -8.90 -11.26 0.88
CA GLU A 21 -9.75 -11.72 -0.22
C GLU A 21 -9.26 -11.09 -1.53
N PRO A 22 -9.35 -11.82 -2.66
CA PRO A 22 -9.03 -11.25 -3.96
C PRO A 22 -9.87 -10.02 -4.25
N SER A 23 -9.25 -8.92 -4.65
CA SER A 23 -9.96 -7.67 -4.89
C SER A 23 -9.22 -6.74 -5.84
N VAL A 24 -9.99 -5.90 -6.55
CA VAL A 24 -9.46 -4.81 -7.38
C VAL A 24 -10.11 -3.51 -6.96
N GLN A 25 -9.30 -2.50 -6.63
CA GLN A 25 -9.74 -1.18 -6.24
C GLN A 25 -9.09 -0.12 -7.13
N LEU A 26 -9.86 0.91 -7.50
CA LEU A 26 -9.35 2.08 -8.20
C LEU A 26 -9.11 3.18 -7.18
N LEU A 27 -7.85 3.53 -6.97
CA LEU A 27 -7.47 4.59 -6.05
C LEU A 27 -7.20 5.88 -6.82
N PRO A 28 -7.76 7.02 -6.39
CA PRO A 28 -7.52 8.31 -7.03
C PRO A 28 -6.05 8.74 -6.90
N ALA A 29 -5.68 9.79 -7.65
CA ALA A 29 -4.40 10.44 -7.45
C ALA A 29 -4.26 10.93 -6.00
N PHE A 30 -3.06 10.81 -5.43
CA PHE A 30 -2.77 11.17 -4.04
C PHE A 30 -3.64 10.43 -3.00
N ASP A 31 -4.03 9.19 -3.26
CA ASP A 31 -4.76 8.38 -2.28
C ASP A 31 -3.90 8.09 -1.01
N PRO A 32 -4.46 8.21 0.21
CA PRO A 32 -3.74 7.95 1.45
C PRO A 32 -3.14 6.54 1.56
N TYR A 33 -3.72 5.53 0.92
CA TYR A 33 -3.15 4.19 0.89
C TYR A 33 -1.75 4.18 0.26
N VAL A 34 -1.54 4.95 -0.82
CA VAL A 34 -0.23 5.04 -1.49
C VAL A 34 0.72 6.00 -0.76
N MET A 35 0.17 6.99 -0.05
CA MET A 35 0.96 8.05 0.60
C MET A 35 1.35 7.74 2.04
N GLY A 36 0.57 6.92 2.75
CA GLY A 36 0.70 6.70 4.19
C GLY A 36 1.90 5.87 4.62
N HIS A 37 2.62 5.26 3.67
CA HIS A 37 3.76 4.42 3.99
C HIS A 37 5.10 5.15 3.80
N LYS A 38 6.00 4.96 4.77
CA LYS A 38 7.37 5.48 4.73
C LYS A 38 8.16 4.98 3.50
N SER A 39 7.98 3.71 3.15
CA SER A 39 8.52 3.09 1.94
C SER A 39 7.37 2.46 1.14
N ARG A 40 7.48 2.52 -0.19
CA ARG A 40 6.50 1.93 -1.12
C ARG A 40 6.96 0.62 -1.74
N ASP A 41 8.15 0.13 -1.36
CA ASP A 41 8.74 -1.10 -1.91
C ASP A 41 7.87 -2.35 -1.67
N HIS A 42 6.98 -2.31 -0.66
CA HIS A 42 6.05 -3.41 -0.34
C HIS A 42 4.71 -3.31 -1.07
N LEU A 43 4.39 -2.14 -1.66
CA LEU A 43 3.18 -1.94 -2.45
C LEU A 43 3.42 -2.41 -3.88
N PHE A 44 4.48 -1.93 -4.53
CA PHE A 44 4.79 -2.28 -5.92
C PHE A 44 6.30 -2.39 -6.17
N GLU A 45 6.68 -3.10 -7.23
CA GLU A 45 8.08 -3.25 -7.62
C GLU A 45 8.73 -1.92 -8.01
N ARG A 46 10.01 -1.75 -7.66
CA ARG A 46 10.76 -0.51 -7.91
C ARG A 46 10.75 -0.04 -9.36
N VAL A 47 10.67 -0.97 -10.32
CA VAL A 47 10.57 -0.66 -11.76
C VAL A 47 9.33 0.19 -12.10
N HIS A 48 8.28 0.15 -11.28
CA HIS A 48 7.04 0.94 -11.45
C HIS A 48 7.05 2.28 -10.71
N THR A 49 8.09 2.59 -9.92
CA THR A 49 8.16 3.83 -9.13
C THR A 49 7.89 5.08 -9.95
N ARG A 50 8.45 5.20 -11.15
CA ARG A 50 8.27 6.39 -12.02
C ARG A 50 6.88 6.51 -12.64
N LYS A 51 6.07 5.44 -12.62
CA LYS A 51 4.67 5.47 -13.07
C LYS A 51 3.76 6.03 -11.96
N VAL A 52 4.07 5.72 -10.70
CA VAL A 52 3.29 6.12 -9.53
C VAL A 52 3.75 7.47 -8.97
N SER A 53 5.04 7.62 -8.68
CA SER A 53 5.65 8.84 -8.15
C SER A 53 6.42 9.55 -9.26
N ARG A 54 5.89 10.68 -9.70
CA ARG A 54 6.39 11.45 -10.84
C ARG A 54 7.13 12.72 -10.37
N ILE A 55 7.56 13.51 -11.34
CA ILE A 55 8.23 14.79 -11.11
C ILE A 55 7.36 15.74 -10.26
N ALA A 56 8.02 16.66 -9.57
CA ALA A 56 7.36 17.67 -8.72
C ALA A 56 6.42 17.07 -7.64
N GLY A 57 6.69 15.85 -7.19
CA GLY A 57 5.92 15.20 -6.11
C GLY A 57 4.55 14.66 -6.54
N TRP A 58 4.26 14.60 -7.84
CA TRP A 58 2.97 14.10 -8.33
C TRP A 58 2.78 12.60 -8.07
N ILE A 59 1.64 12.21 -7.49
CA ILE A 59 1.24 10.82 -7.29
C ILE A 59 0.07 10.47 -8.22
N SER A 60 0.29 9.51 -9.11
CA SER A 60 -0.72 9.03 -10.06
C SER A 60 -1.86 8.28 -9.37
N ALA A 61 -3.03 8.26 -10.00
CA ALA A 61 -4.06 7.26 -9.70
C ALA A 61 -3.52 5.85 -9.99
N VAL A 62 -3.97 4.85 -9.23
CA VAL A 62 -3.48 3.47 -9.33
C VAL A 62 -4.62 2.46 -9.32
N VAL A 63 -4.36 1.30 -9.91
CA VAL A 63 -5.16 0.10 -9.71
C VAL A 63 -4.45 -0.70 -8.63
N LEU A 64 -5.17 -1.00 -7.55
CA LEU A 64 -4.72 -1.87 -6.47
C LEU A 64 -5.33 -3.25 -6.67
N ALA A 65 -4.49 -4.27 -6.88
CA ALA A 65 -4.92 -5.66 -7.04
C ALA A 65 -4.39 -6.48 -5.87
N ASP A 66 -5.29 -7.12 -5.12
CA ASP A 66 -4.95 -7.95 -3.95
C ASP A 66 -4.04 -7.22 -2.95
N ALA A 67 -4.35 -5.93 -2.73
CA ALA A 67 -3.60 -4.99 -1.89
C ALA A 67 -2.17 -4.66 -2.37
N LYS A 68 -1.85 -4.83 -3.66
CA LYS A 68 -0.58 -4.45 -4.31
C LYS A 68 -0.75 -3.67 -5.61
#